data_AF-A0A2M7X9Q9-F1
#
_entry.id   AF-A0A2M7X9Q9-F1
#
_cell.length_a   1.000
_cell.length_b   1.000
_cell.length_c   1.000
_cell.angle_alpha   90.00
_cell.angle_beta   90.00
_cell.angle_gamma   90.00
#
_symmetry.space_group_name_H-M   'P 1'
#
loop_
_entity.id
_entity.type
_entity.pdbx_description
1 polymer ?
#
loop_
_entity_poly.entity_id
_entity_poly.type
_entity_poly.pdbx_seq_one_letter_code
_entity_poly.pdbx_strand_id
1 'polypeptide(L)' 'MTKPYDQAYFDHWYRTPGHRVGMKSLLERKVRLALAVAEYHLGHRVRSVLDVGCGEGVWRAALLAERPQIHYLGVDA' A
#
# COMPACT_ATOMS: atom_id res chain seq x y z
N MET A 1 15.76 -18.18 -12.09
CA MET A 1 14.45 -18.22 -12.79
C MET A 1 13.72 -16.93 -12.47
N THR A 2 13.41 -16.11 -13.46
CA THR A 2 12.67 -14.85 -13.27
C THR A 2 11.21 -15.20 -12.99
N LYS A 3 10.67 -14.76 -11.85
CA LYS A 3 9.24 -14.91 -11.57
C LYS A 3 8.48 -13.96 -12.49
N PRO A 4 7.60 -14.44 -13.39
CA PRO A 4 6.83 -13.55 -14.24
C PRO A 4 5.76 -12.83 -13.40
N TYR A 5 5.79 -11.50 -13.43
CA TYR A 5 4.76 -10.63 -12.84
C TYR A 5 3.73 -10.28 -13.93
N ASP A 6 3.14 -11.31 -14.52
CA ASP A 6 2.19 -11.19 -15.61
C ASP A 6 0.75 -10.96 -15.12
N GLN A 7 -0.18 -10.84 -16.06
CA GLN A 7 -1.59 -10.65 -15.73
C GLN A 7 -2.15 -11.77 -14.82
N ALA A 8 -1.75 -13.02 -15.03
CA ALA A 8 -2.22 -14.15 -14.23
C ALA A 8 -1.76 -14.04 -12.77
N TYR A 9 -0.55 -13.52 -12.53
CA TYR A 9 -0.06 -13.20 -11.19
C TYR A 9 -0.95 -12.18 -10.47
N PHE A 10 -1.23 -11.04 -11.11
CA PHE A 10 -2.07 -9.99 -10.51
C PHE A 10 -3.53 -10.45 -10.35
N ASP A 11 -4.07 -11.20 -11.31
CA ASP A 11 -5.42 -11.74 -11.22
C ASP A 11 -5.55 -12.68 -10.01
N HIS A 12 -4.57 -13.56 -9.80
CA HIS A 12 -4.58 -14.51 -8.68
C HIS A 12 -4.47 -13.81 -7.32
N TRP A 13 -3.53 -12.87 -7.15
CA TRP A 13 -3.22 -12.28 -5.84
C TRP A 13 -4.01 -11.00 -5.50
N TYR A 14 -4.44 -10.22 -6.51
CA TYR A 14 -5.09 -8.92 -6.28
C TYR A 14 -6.59 -8.92 -6.62
N ARG A 15 -7.01 -9.67 -7.65
CA ARG A 15 -8.37 -9.54 -8.22
C ARG A 15 -9.31 -10.70 -7.89
N THR A 16 -8.78 -11.88 -7.57
CA THR A 16 -9.60 -13.06 -7.23
C THR A 16 -10.25 -12.92 -5.84
N PRO A 17 -11.60 -12.95 -5.74
CA PRO A 17 -12.29 -12.95 -4.45
C PRO A 17 -11.93 -14.19 -3.63
N GLY A 18 -11.38 -14.01 -2.43
CA GLY A 18 -10.88 -15.08 -1.56
C GLY A 18 -9.35 -15.10 -1.39
N HIS A 19 -8.60 -14.59 -2.39
CA HIS A 19 -7.14 -14.44 -2.35
C HIS A 19 -6.67 -12.98 -2.37
N ARG A 20 -7.59 -12.00 -2.40
CA ARG A 20 -7.26 -10.57 -2.30
C ARG A 20 -6.35 -10.37 -1.10
N VAL A 21 -5.09 -10.05 -1.35
CA VAL A 21 -4.12 -9.68 -0.33
C VAL A 21 -4.73 -8.53 0.49
N GLY A 22 -5.34 -8.89 1.63
CA GLY A 22 -5.97 -7.99 2.59
C GLY A 22 -7.40 -7.55 2.22
N MET A 23 -8.39 -8.00 3.00
CA MET A 23 -9.66 -7.29 3.15
C MET A 23 -9.38 -5.79 3.33
N LYS A 24 -10.15 -4.91 2.68
CA LYS A 24 -9.98 -3.44 2.74
C LYS A 24 -9.74 -2.92 4.15
N SER A 25 -10.47 -3.44 5.14
CA SER A 25 -10.30 -3.10 6.56
C SER A 25 -8.95 -3.49 7.15
N LEU A 26 -8.36 -4.60 6.72
CA LEU A 26 -7.01 -5.00 7.13
C LEU A 26 -5.95 -4.08 6.52
N LEU A 27 -6.13 -3.67 5.27
CA LEU A 27 -5.26 -2.70 4.61
C LEU A 27 -5.28 -1.35 5.34
N GLU A 28 -6.46 -0.82 5.64
CA GLU A 28 -6.62 0.42 6.40
C GLU A 28 -5.96 0.35 7.78
N ARG A 29 -6.11 -0.79 8.49
CA ARG A 29 -5.43 -1.03 9.78
C ARG A 29 -3.91 -1.02 9.63
N LYS A 30 -3.37 -1.64 8.58
CA LYS A 30 -1.93 -1.64 8.29
C LYS A 30 -1.41 -0.24 7.99
N VAL A 31 -2.14 0.54 7.20
CA VAL A 31 -1.80 1.93 6.88
C VAL A 31 -1.76 2.78 8.15
N ARG A 32 -2.79 2.70 9.01
CA ARG A 32 -2.81 3.42 10.29
C ARG A 32 -1.65 3.04 11.19
N LEU A 33 -1.32 1.76 11.28
CA LEU A 33 -0.17 1.28 12.07
C LEU A 33 1.14 1.87 11.52
N ALA A 34 1.37 1.80 10.21
CA ALA A 34 2.58 2.31 9.58
C ALA A 34 2.73 3.83 9.78
N LEU A 35 1.65 4.60 9.61
CA LEU A 35 1.65 6.04 9.88
C LEU A 35 1.98 6.34 11.34
N ALA A 36 1.34 5.65 12.28
CA ALA A 36 1.58 5.87 13.72
C ALA A 36 3.05 5.59 14.10
N VAL A 37 3.62 4.48 13.62
CA VAL A 37 5.02 4.14 13.86
C VAL A 37 5.94 5.19 13.24
N ALA A 38 5.70 5.60 11.99
CA ALA A 38 6.53 6.60 11.32
C ALA A 38 6.47 7.95 12.04
N GLU A 39 5.28 8.46 12.33
CA GLU A 39 5.08 9.77 12.96
C GLU A 39 5.64 9.81 14.38
N TYR A 40 5.57 8.70 15.13
CA TYR A 40 6.21 8.59 16.44
C TYR A 40 7.73 8.81 16.36
N HIS A 41 8.40 8.18 15.39
CA HIS A 41 9.86 8.29 15.25
C HIS A 41 10.29 9.59 14.57
N LEU A 42 9.49 10.13 13.65
CA LEU A 42 9.77 11.38 12.95
C LEU A 42 9.50 12.62 13.82
N GLY A 43 8.64 12.49 14.85
CA GLY A 43 8.19 13.61 15.67
C GLY A 43 7.28 14.60 14.93
N HIS A 44 6.86 14.27 13.71
CA HIS A 44 5.95 15.09 12.90
C HIS A 44 5.11 14.21 11.97
N ARG A 45 4.03 14.79 11.43
CA ARG A 45 3.17 14.11 10.46
C ARG A 45 3.92 13.71 9.19
N VAL A 46 3.60 12.54 8.64
CA VAL A 46 4.16 12.10 7.35
C VAL A 46 3.60 12.99 6.23
N ARG A 47 4.50 13.51 5.38
CA ARG A 47 4.14 14.36 4.23
C ARG A 47 4.29 13.65 2.89
N SER A 48 5.19 12.66 2.82
CA SER A 48 5.45 11.90 1.60
C SER A 48 5.66 10.41 1.91
N VAL A 49 5.28 9.56 0.96
CA VAL A 49 5.45 8.10 1.02
C VAL A 49 6.02 7.61 -0.30
N LEU A 50 7.08 6.81 -0.21
CA LEU A 50 7.59 5.98 -1.28
C LEU A 50 7.15 4.53 -1.01
N ASP A 51 6.35 3.98 -1.90
CA ASP A 51 5.82 2.61 -1.82
C ASP A 51 6.58 1.72 -2.82
N VAL A 52 7.47 0.88 -2.30
CA VAL A 52 8.36 0.02 -3.10
C VAL A 52 7.77 -1.38 -3.20
N GLY A 53 7.64 -1.89 -4.42
CA GLY A 53 6.89 -3.12 -4.66
C GLY A 53 5.38 -2.89 -4.47
N CYS A 54 4.89 -1.74 -4.94
CA CYS A 54 3.52 -1.28 -4.67
C CYS A 54 2.43 -2.14 -5.34
N GLY A 55 2.79 -2.99 -6.31
CA GLY A 55 1.87 -3.67 -7.20
C GLY A 55 0.88 -2.68 -7.82
N GLU A 56 -0.42 -2.90 -7.61
CA GLU A 56 -1.48 -1.99 -8.06
C GLU A 56 -1.62 -0.67 -7.25
N GLY A 57 -0.71 -0.40 -6.30
CA GLY A 57 -0.70 0.85 -5.53
C GLY A 57 -1.85 0.98 -4.52
N VAL A 58 -2.34 -0.15 -3.98
CA VAL A 58 -3.56 -0.22 -3.15
C VAL A 58 -3.50 0.65 -1.88
N TRP A 59 -2.29 0.96 -1.39
CA TRP A 59 -2.09 1.80 -0.21
C TRP A 59 -2.47 3.27 -0.43
N ARG A 60 -2.40 3.77 -1.67
CA ARG A 60 -2.59 5.19 -2.00
C ARG A 60 -3.91 5.74 -1.49
N ALA A 61 -5.00 5.02 -1.72
CA ALA A 61 -6.34 5.47 -1.33
C ALA A 61 -6.50 5.53 0.20
N ALA A 62 -6.02 4.50 0.91
CA ALA A 62 -6.07 4.46 2.37
C ALA A 62 -5.16 5.52 3.01
N LEU A 63 -3.98 5.78 2.43
CA LEU A 63 -3.08 6.87 2.87
C LEU A 63 -3.73 8.24 2.70
N LEU A 64 -4.38 8.51 1.56
CA LEU A 64 -5.10 9.77 1.33
C LEU A 64 -6.30 9.95 2.26
N ALA A 65 -6.98 8.87 2.64
CA ALA A 65 -8.07 8.94 3.61
C ALA A 65 -7.59 9.39 5.00
N GLU A 66 -6.41 8.91 5.44
CA GLU A 66 -5.83 9.27 6.73
C GLU A 66 -5.08 10.62 6.69
N ARG A 67 -4.45 10.95 5.55
CA ARG A 67 -3.65 12.17 5.32
C ARG A 67 -3.98 12.75 3.94
N PRO A 68 -5.00 13.62 3.81
CA PRO A 68 -5.51 14.10 2.51
C PRO A 68 -4.49 14.84 1.63
N GLN A 69 -3.42 15.36 2.22
CA GLN A 69 -2.37 16.13 1.53
C GLN A 69 -1.07 15.32 1.34
N ILE A 70 -1.09 14.00 1.55
CA ILE A 70 0.12 13.17 1.46
C ILE A 70 0.56 13.01 0.00
N HIS A 71 1.86 13.17 -0.25
CA HIS A 71 2.44 12.93 -1.56
C HIS A 71 2.83 11.44 -1.66
N TYR A 72 2.22 10.71 -2.59
CA TYR A 72 2.46 9.27 -2.77
C TYR A 72 3.20 9.01 -4.09
N LEU A 73 4.29 8.25 -4.04
CA LEU A 73 4.99 7.70 -5.18
C LEU A 73 5.10 6.18 -5.03
N GLY A 74 4.54 5.43 -5.98
CA GLY A 74 4.69 3.98 -6.04
C GLY A 74 5.73 3.57 -7.09
N VAL A 75 6.53 2.54 -6.78
CA VAL A 75 7.52 1.95 -7.67
C VAL A 75 7.36 0.44 -7.66
N ASP A 76 7.14 -0.15 -8.84
CA ASP A 76 7.07 -1.60 -9.07
C ASP A 76 7.83 -1.96 -10.36
N ALA A 77 8.07 -3.25 -10.61
CA ALA A 77 8.99 -3.75 -11.64
C ALA A 77 8.32 -4.13 -12.97
#